data_AF-A0A256W729-F1
#
_entry.id   AF-A0A256W729-F1
#
_cell.length_a   1.000
_cell.length_b   1.000
_cell.length_c   1.000
_cell.angle_alpha   90.00
_cell.angle_beta   90.00
_cell.angle_gamma   90.00
#
_symmetry.space_group_name_H-M   'P 1'
#
loop_
_entity.id
_entity.type
_entity.pdbx_description
1 polymer ?
#
loop_
_entity_poly.entity_id
_entity_poly.type
_entity_poly.pdbx_seq_one_letter_code
_entity_poly.pdbx_strand_id
1 'polypeptide(L)'
;MKRRIWTQDELIIVFNLYLKLLFGKIHSRTVEVIEIASLVNRTTSAIAMRLVNFASVDPFHKNRGVKGLQGEKKQCKPIFDKYIDDSEQLMYESEKILAKFEGLSIEDKYKEDLFDINQFDGYTKERVVQTRVNQNLFRRIVLSNYNSKCAISRIDIPTLLVASHIKPWSEDESNRLNPSNGICLNNLYDRAFDRGLIGNGISQLETGGSFLANL
;
A
#
# COMPACT_ATOMS: atom_id res chain seq x y z
N MET A 1 10.26 -11.19 -31.99
CA MET A 1 9.38 -10.11 -31.51
C MET A 1 10.21 -9.06 -30.79
N LYS A 2 9.98 -7.77 -31.04
CA LYS A 2 10.68 -6.67 -30.36
C LYS A 2 10.19 -6.61 -28.90
N ARG A 3 11.11 -6.58 -27.93
CA ARG A 3 10.78 -6.53 -26.50
C ARG A 3 10.04 -5.22 -26.19
N ARG A 4 8.78 -5.29 -25.72
CA ARG A 4 8.02 -4.13 -25.23
C ARG A 4 8.67 -3.61 -23.95
N ILE A 5 9.17 -2.38 -23.99
CA ILE A 5 9.83 -1.72 -22.85
C ILE A 5 8.76 -1.37 -21.79
N TRP A 6 9.12 -1.44 -20.51
CA TRP A 6 8.27 -0.99 -19.41
C TRP A 6 8.31 0.53 -19.31
N THR A 7 7.13 1.14 -19.29
CA THR A 7 6.99 2.57 -18.98
C THR A 7 7.07 2.80 -17.47
N GLN A 8 7.28 4.04 -17.07
CA GLN A 8 7.32 4.42 -15.66
C GLN A 8 5.97 4.20 -14.99
N ASP A 9 4.87 4.63 -15.61
CA ASP A 9 3.50 4.46 -15.09
C ASP A 9 3.16 2.99 -14.83
N GLU A 10 3.52 2.08 -15.74
CA GLU A 10 3.29 0.65 -15.56
C GLU A 10 4.07 0.09 -14.35
N LEU A 11 5.31 0.54 -14.15
CA LEU A 11 6.11 0.10 -13.01
C LEU A 11 5.56 0.67 -11.70
N ILE A 12 5.03 1.90 -11.70
CA ILE A 12 4.38 2.51 -10.54
C ILE A 12 3.08 1.77 -10.18
N ILE A 13 2.27 1.35 -11.16
CA ILE A 13 1.08 0.52 -10.89
C ILE A 13 1.49 -0.84 -10.29
N VAL A 14 2.55 -1.47 -10.80
CA VAL A 14 3.01 -2.73 -10.22
C VAL A 14 3.58 -2.51 -8.81
N PHE A 15 4.23 -1.38 -8.54
CA PHE A 15 4.66 -1.01 -7.20
C PHE A 15 3.47 -0.77 -6.25
N ASN A 16 2.43 -0.09 -6.71
CA ASN A 16 1.18 0.08 -5.98
C ASN A 16 0.55 -1.27 -5.61
N LEU A 17 0.52 -2.22 -6.54
CA LEU A 17 0.08 -3.58 -6.28
C LEU A 17 1.00 -4.30 -5.27
N TYR A 18 2.32 -4.13 -5.39
CA TYR A 18 3.30 -4.68 -4.47
C TYR A 18 3.04 -4.26 -3.02
N LEU A 19 2.73 -2.97 -2.79
CA LEU A 19 2.40 -2.46 -1.46
C LEU A 19 1.13 -3.09 -0.87
N LYS A 20 0.17 -3.49 -1.71
CA LYS A 20 -1.13 -4.02 -1.28
C LYS A 20 -1.15 -5.54 -1.11
N LEU A 21 -0.17 -6.26 -1.64
CA LEU A 21 -0.16 -7.72 -1.65
C LEU A 21 0.70 -8.30 -0.54
N LEU A 22 0.16 -9.34 0.11
CA LEU A 22 0.95 -10.22 0.94
C LEU A 22 1.99 -10.97 0.09
N PHE A 23 3.18 -11.18 0.65
CA PHE A 23 4.27 -11.86 -0.07
C PHE A 23 3.86 -13.22 -0.66
N GLY A 24 3.05 -14.01 0.06
CA GLY A 24 2.53 -15.31 -0.41
C GLY A 24 1.58 -15.21 -1.62
N LYS A 25 1.05 -14.02 -1.91
CA LYS A 25 0.18 -13.74 -3.06
C LYS A 25 0.94 -13.17 -4.26
N ILE A 26 2.28 -13.10 -4.23
CA ILE A 26 3.09 -12.63 -5.36
C ILE A 26 3.23 -13.74 -6.41
N HIS A 27 2.17 -14.02 -7.16
CA HIS A 27 2.18 -15.01 -8.25
C HIS A 27 1.10 -14.74 -9.31
N SER A 28 1.26 -15.33 -10.50
CA SER A 28 0.42 -15.07 -11.69
C SER A 28 -1.06 -15.46 -11.57
N ARG A 29 -1.42 -16.26 -10.56
CA ARG A 29 -2.82 -16.73 -10.31
C ARG A 29 -3.59 -15.83 -9.35
N THR A 30 -2.95 -14.82 -8.79
CA THR A 30 -3.58 -13.88 -7.85
C THR A 30 -4.55 -13.00 -8.62
N VAL A 31 -5.77 -12.81 -8.10
CA VAL A 31 -6.84 -12.06 -8.80
C VAL A 31 -6.38 -10.64 -9.11
N GLU A 32 -5.79 -9.98 -8.13
CA GLU A 32 -5.27 -8.61 -8.25
C GLU A 32 -4.12 -8.53 -9.29
N VAL A 33 -3.34 -9.60 -9.46
CA VAL A 33 -2.29 -9.69 -10.50
C VAL A 33 -2.91 -9.83 -11.89
N ILE A 34 -4.00 -10.59 -12.01
CA ILE A 34 -4.74 -10.78 -13.26
C ILE A 34 -5.38 -9.45 -13.70
N GLU A 35 -6.01 -8.74 -12.77
CA GLU A 35 -6.64 -7.44 -13.01
C GLU A 35 -5.62 -6.42 -13.51
N ILE A 36 -4.50 -6.24 -12.79
CA ILE A 36 -3.45 -5.30 -13.21
C ILE A 36 -2.84 -5.71 -14.56
N ALA A 37 -2.63 -7.00 -14.80
CA ALA A 37 -2.11 -7.49 -16.08
C ALA A 37 -3.02 -7.11 -17.25
N SER A 38 -4.34 -7.29 -17.09
CA SER A 38 -5.34 -6.85 -18.06
C SER A 38 -5.30 -5.34 -18.28
N LEU A 39 -5.23 -4.58 -17.18
CA LEU A 39 -5.27 -3.12 -17.19
C LEU A 39 -4.09 -2.49 -17.94
N VAL A 40 -2.87 -3.02 -17.76
CA VAL A 40 -1.65 -2.50 -18.42
C VAL A 40 -1.30 -3.24 -19.72
N ASN A 41 -2.19 -4.12 -20.19
CA ASN A 41 -2.01 -4.96 -21.37
C ASN A 41 -0.66 -5.73 -21.35
N ARG A 42 -0.44 -6.50 -20.28
CA ARG A 42 0.72 -7.39 -20.09
C ARG A 42 0.26 -8.77 -19.64
N THR A 43 1.17 -9.74 -19.68
CA THR A 43 0.89 -11.08 -19.14
C THR A 43 0.97 -11.08 -17.61
N THR A 44 0.18 -11.94 -16.97
CA THR A 44 0.20 -12.13 -15.51
C THR A 44 1.58 -12.55 -15.00
N SER A 45 2.30 -13.38 -15.76
CA SER A 45 3.69 -13.74 -15.47
C SER A 45 4.63 -12.54 -15.49
N ALA A 46 4.43 -11.58 -16.40
CA ALA A 46 5.25 -10.37 -16.46
C ALA A 46 4.99 -9.46 -15.24
N ILE A 47 3.75 -9.33 -14.79
CA ILE A 47 3.41 -8.62 -13.55
C ILE A 47 4.03 -9.32 -12.33
N ALA A 48 3.82 -10.63 -12.17
CA ALA A 48 4.35 -11.41 -11.06
C ALA A 48 5.88 -11.32 -10.97
N MET A 49 6.58 -11.38 -12.11
CA MET A 49 8.02 -11.21 -12.18
C MET A 49 8.46 -9.82 -11.70
N ARG A 50 7.70 -8.76 -12.02
CA ARG A 50 8.00 -7.40 -11.55
C ARG A 50 7.73 -7.22 -10.07
N LEU A 51 6.70 -7.85 -9.52
CA LEU A 51 6.47 -7.89 -8.07
C LEU A 51 7.65 -8.54 -7.33
N VAL A 52 8.19 -9.66 -7.85
CA VAL A 52 9.39 -10.30 -7.28
C VAL A 52 10.61 -9.38 -7.38
N ASN A 53 10.75 -8.60 -8.46
CA ASN A 53 11.84 -7.63 -8.58
C ASN A 53 11.72 -6.50 -7.54
N PHE A 54 10.51 -5.98 -7.28
CA PHE A 54 10.27 -5.04 -6.18
C PHE A 54 10.61 -5.65 -4.82
N ALA A 55 10.14 -6.87 -4.54
CA ALA A 55 10.50 -7.59 -3.31
C ALA A 55 12.03 -7.76 -3.17
N SER A 56 12.77 -7.88 -4.27
CA SER A 56 14.22 -8.05 -4.21
C SER A 56 15.03 -6.77 -3.95
N VAL A 57 14.43 -5.59 -4.13
CA VAL A 57 15.04 -4.29 -3.80
C VAL A 57 14.57 -3.76 -2.45
N ASP A 58 13.47 -4.31 -1.92
CA ASP A 58 13.00 -4.07 -0.57
C ASP A 58 14.00 -4.58 0.49
N PRO A 59 14.51 -3.73 1.39
CA PRO A 59 15.45 -4.13 2.43
C PRO A 59 14.96 -5.32 3.30
N PHE A 60 13.67 -5.38 3.63
CA PHE A 60 13.11 -6.44 4.47
C PHE A 60 13.25 -7.81 3.78
N HIS A 61 12.78 -7.90 2.53
CA HIS A 61 12.82 -9.13 1.75
C HIS A 61 14.23 -9.48 1.27
N LYS A 62 15.06 -8.48 0.97
CA LYS A 62 16.47 -8.66 0.66
C LYS A 62 17.23 -9.30 1.82
N ASN A 63 16.99 -8.85 3.05
CA ASN A 63 17.61 -9.44 4.25
C ASN A 63 17.16 -10.88 4.49
N ARG A 64 15.96 -11.26 4.02
CA ARG A 64 15.46 -12.65 4.02
C ARG A 64 15.99 -13.50 2.85
N GLY A 65 16.87 -12.95 2.01
CA GLY A 65 17.48 -13.66 0.89
C GLY A 65 16.61 -13.73 -0.36
N VAL A 66 15.54 -12.92 -0.48
CA VAL A 66 14.72 -12.83 -1.70
C VAL A 66 15.59 -12.27 -2.84
N LYS A 67 15.69 -13.03 -3.93
CA LYS A 67 16.47 -12.65 -5.13
C LYS A 67 15.52 -12.44 -6.32
N GLY A 68 15.63 -11.28 -6.95
CA GLY A 68 15.00 -10.97 -8.23
C GLY A 68 15.99 -11.08 -9.40
N LEU A 69 15.53 -10.81 -10.62
CA LEU A 69 16.36 -10.84 -11.83
C LEU A 69 17.31 -9.64 -11.87
N GLN A 70 18.62 -9.90 -11.94
CA GLN A 70 19.67 -8.88 -11.74
C GLN A 70 19.55 -7.66 -12.67
N GLY A 71 19.16 -7.85 -13.94
CA GLY A 71 18.98 -6.75 -14.89
C GLY A 71 17.71 -5.93 -14.69
N GLU A 72 16.69 -6.51 -14.06
CA GLU A 72 15.36 -5.88 -13.91
C GLU A 72 15.23 -5.08 -12.61
N LYS A 73 16.10 -5.36 -11.62
CA LYS A 73 16.26 -4.56 -10.39
C LYS A 73 16.54 -3.08 -10.68
N LYS A 74 17.27 -2.78 -11.77
CA LYS A 74 17.62 -1.41 -12.16
C LYS A 74 16.40 -0.52 -12.43
N GLN A 75 15.27 -1.12 -12.82
CA GLN A 75 14.03 -0.37 -13.08
C GLN A 75 13.16 -0.21 -11.84
N CYS A 76 13.19 -1.18 -10.92
CA CYS A 76 12.41 -1.15 -9.69
C CYS A 76 13.05 -0.31 -8.59
N LYS A 77 14.39 -0.32 -8.49
CA LYS A 77 15.12 0.39 -7.42
C LYS A 77 14.81 1.89 -7.40
N PRO A 78 14.80 2.64 -8.51
CA PRO A 78 14.51 4.08 -8.45
C PRO A 78 13.11 4.41 -7.92
N ILE A 79 12.11 3.57 -8.23
CA ILE A 79 10.74 3.74 -7.72
C ILE A 79 10.70 3.44 -6.22
N PHE A 80 11.37 2.38 -5.79
CA PHE A 80 11.49 2.05 -4.37
C PHE A 80 12.26 3.13 -3.60
N ASP A 81 13.34 3.67 -4.16
CA ASP A 81 14.08 4.77 -3.54
C ASP A 81 13.20 6.02 -3.40
N LYS A 82 12.42 6.37 -4.44
CA LYS A 82 11.43 7.46 -4.37
C LYS A 82 10.37 7.19 -3.30
N TYR A 83 9.95 5.94 -3.10
CA TYR A 83 9.02 5.59 -2.02
C TYR A 83 9.60 5.86 -0.64
N ILE A 84 10.89 5.55 -0.43
CA ILE A 84 11.58 5.79 0.84
C ILE A 84 11.79 7.29 1.09
N ASP A 85 12.08 8.04 0.03
CA ASP A 85 12.32 9.49 0.09
C ASP A 85 11.02 10.30 0.28
N ASP A 86 9.97 9.97 -0.49
CA ASP A 86 8.69 10.69 -0.51
C ASP A 86 7.51 9.73 -0.73
N SER A 87 7.15 9.03 0.34
CA SER A 87 6.06 8.05 0.32
C SER A 87 4.70 8.71 0.04
N GLU A 88 4.44 9.91 0.57
CA GLU A 88 3.16 10.62 0.39
C GLU A 88 2.92 10.97 -1.08
N GLN A 89 3.94 11.48 -1.76
CA GLN A 89 3.81 11.82 -3.17
C GLN A 89 3.70 10.59 -4.04
N LEU A 90 4.56 9.58 -3.85
CA LEU A 90 4.54 8.40 -4.71
C LEU A 90 3.26 7.56 -4.51
N MET A 91 2.77 7.42 -3.29
CA MET A 91 1.50 6.73 -3.02
C MET A 91 0.35 7.41 -3.75
N TYR A 92 0.23 8.73 -3.65
CA TYR A 92 -0.82 9.49 -4.31
C TYR A 92 -0.71 9.43 -5.84
N GLU A 93 0.49 9.64 -6.38
CA GLU A 93 0.76 9.50 -7.82
C GLU A 93 0.36 8.11 -8.32
N SER A 94 0.63 7.06 -7.55
CA SER A 94 0.32 5.70 -7.95
C SER A 94 -1.18 5.42 -8.08
N GLU A 95 -2.00 6.00 -7.19
CA GLU A 95 -3.46 5.91 -7.30
C GLU A 95 -4.02 6.78 -8.42
N LYS A 96 -3.43 7.97 -8.69
CA LYS A 96 -3.78 8.79 -9.85
C LYS A 96 -3.53 8.07 -11.17
N ILE A 97 -2.36 7.43 -11.29
CA ILE A 97 -2.01 6.64 -12.46
C ILE A 97 -2.98 5.45 -12.59
N LEU A 98 -3.26 4.74 -11.49
CA LEU A 98 -4.19 3.63 -11.52
C LEU A 98 -5.60 4.07 -11.96
N ALA A 99 -6.12 5.17 -11.43
CA ALA A 99 -7.42 5.74 -11.85
C ALA A 99 -7.44 6.05 -13.35
N LYS A 100 -6.37 6.67 -13.89
CA LYS A 100 -6.23 6.95 -15.32
C LYS A 100 -6.29 5.68 -16.17
N PHE A 101 -5.63 4.61 -15.74
CA PHE A 101 -5.66 3.33 -16.43
C PHE A 101 -7.04 2.67 -16.39
N GLU A 102 -7.81 2.89 -15.32
CA GLU A 102 -9.21 2.47 -15.19
C GLU A 102 -10.18 3.37 -15.98
N GLY A 103 -9.70 4.45 -16.61
CA GLY A 103 -10.53 5.40 -17.34
C GLY A 103 -11.31 6.37 -16.43
N LEU A 104 -10.83 6.57 -15.20
CA LEU A 104 -11.46 7.42 -14.17
C LEU A 104 -10.58 8.63 -13.82
N SER A 105 -11.21 9.66 -13.26
CA SER A 105 -10.50 10.68 -12.46
C SER A 105 -10.18 10.14 -11.06
N ILE A 106 -9.28 10.79 -10.33
CA ILE A 106 -8.99 10.38 -8.95
C ILE A 106 -10.20 10.66 -8.05
N GLU A 107 -10.95 11.73 -8.33
CA GLU A 107 -12.17 12.12 -7.63
C GLU A 107 -13.28 11.10 -7.83
N ASP A 108 -13.46 10.59 -9.06
CA ASP A 108 -14.48 9.58 -9.35
C ASP A 108 -14.13 8.23 -8.70
N LYS A 109 -12.85 7.84 -8.73
CA LYS A 109 -12.37 6.60 -8.10
C LYS A 109 -12.60 6.60 -6.58
N TYR A 110 -12.42 7.74 -5.93
CA TYR A 110 -12.54 7.91 -4.47
C TYR A 110 -13.76 8.73 -4.06
N LYS A 111 -14.83 8.70 -4.85
CA LYS A 111 -16.02 9.54 -4.66
C LYS A 111 -16.63 9.44 -3.25
N GLU A 112 -16.61 8.26 -2.65
CA GLU A 112 -17.12 8.03 -1.30
C GLU A 112 -16.25 8.68 -0.22
N ASP A 113 -14.92 8.69 -0.40
CA ASP A 113 -13.98 9.33 0.53
C ASP A 113 -13.86 10.85 0.31
N LEU A 114 -14.26 11.31 -0.88
CA LEU A 114 -14.10 12.69 -1.34
C LEU A 114 -15.44 13.45 -1.48
N PHE A 115 -16.48 13.01 -0.78
CA PHE A 115 -17.85 13.54 -0.93
C PHE A 115 -18.03 15.05 -0.68
N ASP A 116 -17.20 15.66 0.17
CA ASP A 116 -17.27 17.07 0.56
C ASP A 116 -16.13 17.93 -0.02
N ILE A 117 -15.32 17.41 -0.96
CA ILE A 117 -14.14 18.15 -1.46
C ILE A 117 -14.47 19.45 -2.18
N ASN A 118 -15.73 19.63 -2.60
CA ASN A 118 -16.18 20.83 -3.30
C ASN A 118 -16.27 22.06 -2.38
N GLN A 119 -16.14 21.88 -1.06
CA GLN A 119 -16.02 22.99 -0.11
C GLN A 119 -14.60 23.59 -0.07
N PHE A 120 -13.61 22.95 -0.70
CA PHE A 120 -12.23 23.42 -0.78
C PHE A 120 -11.90 23.88 -2.20
N ASP A 121 -10.94 24.80 -2.33
CA ASP A 121 -10.47 25.32 -3.60
C ASP A 121 -8.93 25.26 -3.72
N GLY A 122 -8.47 25.39 -4.97
CA GLY A 122 -7.05 25.45 -5.34
C GLY A 122 -6.16 24.44 -4.61
N TYR A 123 -5.08 24.95 -4.02
CA TYR A 123 -4.08 24.15 -3.34
C TYR A 123 -4.60 23.40 -2.10
N THR A 124 -5.59 23.99 -1.40
CA THR A 124 -6.21 23.35 -0.24
C THR A 124 -6.97 22.10 -0.67
N LYS A 125 -7.71 22.19 -1.78
CA LYS A 125 -8.42 21.03 -2.34
C LYS A 125 -7.46 19.91 -2.72
N GLU A 126 -6.37 20.24 -3.41
CA GLU A 126 -5.36 19.26 -3.82
C GLU A 126 -4.74 18.52 -2.62
N ARG A 127 -4.39 19.25 -1.55
CA ARG A 127 -3.87 18.65 -0.32
C ARG A 127 -4.89 17.73 0.35
N VAL A 128 -6.15 18.16 0.49
CA VAL A 128 -7.20 17.34 1.12
C VAL A 128 -7.43 16.05 0.33
N VAL A 129 -7.49 16.14 -1.00
CA VAL A 129 -7.63 14.96 -1.87
C VAL A 129 -6.43 14.01 -1.69
N GLN A 130 -5.21 14.54 -1.75
CA GLN A 130 -3.99 13.74 -1.56
C GLN A 130 -4.00 13.03 -0.21
N THR A 131 -4.28 13.75 0.88
CA THR A 131 -4.32 13.18 2.23
C THR A 131 -5.33 12.03 2.33
N ARG A 132 -6.55 12.21 1.81
CA ARG A 132 -7.62 11.20 1.92
C ARG A 132 -7.35 9.97 1.05
N VAL A 133 -6.85 10.16 -0.16
CA VAL A 133 -6.43 9.05 -1.03
C VAL A 133 -5.32 8.25 -0.37
N ASN A 134 -4.31 8.91 0.21
CA ASN A 134 -3.23 8.25 0.92
C ASN A 134 -3.71 7.52 2.18
N GLN A 135 -4.65 8.09 2.94
CA GLN A 135 -5.26 7.40 4.08
C GLN A 135 -6.03 6.14 3.66
N ASN A 136 -6.77 6.20 2.55
CA ASN A 136 -7.46 5.02 2.01
C ASN A 136 -6.45 3.95 1.57
N LEU A 137 -5.38 4.33 0.87
CA LEU A 137 -4.32 3.40 0.46
C LEU A 137 -3.62 2.77 1.68
N PHE A 138 -3.22 3.57 2.66
CA PHE A 138 -2.64 3.10 3.92
C PHE A 138 -3.56 2.08 4.59
N ARG A 139 -4.85 2.39 4.70
CA ARG A 139 -5.86 1.47 5.22
C ARG A 139 -5.86 0.13 4.50
N ARG A 140 -5.87 0.14 3.17
CA ARG A 140 -5.87 -1.10 2.36
C ARG A 140 -4.62 -1.95 2.62
N ILE A 141 -3.45 -1.30 2.72
CA ILE A 141 -2.18 -1.97 3.01
C ILE A 141 -2.23 -2.62 4.41
N VAL A 142 -2.64 -1.86 5.43
CA VAL A 142 -2.73 -2.36 6.82
C VAL A 142 -3.70 -3.53 6.91
N LEU A 143 -4.91 -3.41 6.35
CA LEU A 143 -5.86 -4.52 6.35
C LEU A 143 -5.29 -5.76 5.65
N SER A 144 -4.59 -5.59 4.53
CA SER A 144 -3.94 -6.71 3.82
C SER A 144 -2.91 -7.42 4.71
N ASN A 145 -2.04 -6.69 5.39
CA ASN A 145 -1.00 -7.23 6.28
C ASN A 145 -1.56 -8.07 7.44
N TYR A 146 -2.80 -7.81 7.85
CA TYR A 146 -3.49 -8.57 8.89
C TYR A 146 -4.51 -9.58 8.33
N ASN A 147 -4.44 -9.93 7.04
CA ASN A 147 -5.41 -10.80 6.35
C ASN A 147 -6.87 -10.33 6.53
N SER A 148 -7.08 -9.02 6.60
CA SER A 148 -8.37 -8.39 6.92
C SER A 148 -8.99 -8.91 8.22
N LYS A 149 -8.16 -9.09 9.25
CA LYS A 149 -8.60 -9.47 10.61
C LYS A 149 -8.11 -8.47 11.64
N CYS A 150 -8.92 -8.22 12.67
CA CYS A 150 -8.45 -7.47 13.83
C CYS A 150 -7.29 -8.21 14.50
N ALA A 151 -6.21 -7.50 14.83
CA ALA A 151 -5.03 -8.05 15.49
C ALA A 151 -5.34 -8.72 16.84
N ILE A 152 -6.40 -8.24 17.52
CA ILE A 152 -6.78 -8.69 18.87
C ILE A 152 -7.97 -9.65 18.81
N SER A 153 -9.16 -9.20 18.38
CA SER A 153 -10.36 -10.07 18.36
C SER A 153 -10.38 -11.09 17.23
N ARG A 154 -9.53 -10.94 16.21
CA ARG A 154 -9.57 -11.72 14.96
C ARG A 154 -10.87 -11.61 14.15
N ILE A 155 -11.81 -10.73 14.51
CA ILE A 155 -12.98 -10.40 13.68
C ILE A 155 -12.50 -10.01 12.29
N ASP A 156 -13.17 -10.51 11.26
CA ASP A 156 -12.81 -10.37 9.86
C ASP A 156 -13.90 -9.69 9.02
N ILE A 157 -14.76 -8.90 9.67
CA ILE A 157 -15.80 -8.08 9.04
C ILE A 157 -15.19 -6.74 8.63
N PRO A 158 -14.91 -6.47 7.34
CA PRO A 158 -14.09 -5.33 6.92
C PRO A 158 -14.64 -3.97 7.31
N THR A 159 -15.97 -3.83 7.37
CA THR A 159 -16.67 -2.59 7.78
C THR A 159 -16.47 -2.26 9.25
N LEU A 160 -16.07 -3.22 10.08
CA LEU A 160 -15.78 -3.02 11.51
C LEU A 160 -14.29 -2.83 11.80
N LEU A 161 -13.43 -2.95 10.78
CA LEU A 161 -11.98 -2.84 10.92
C LEU A 161 -11.52 -1.40 10.69
N VAL A 162 -10.48 -1.00 11.40
CA VAL A 162 -9.80 0.30 11.33
C VAL A 162 -8.31 0.05 11.14
N ALA A 163 -7.66 0.89 10.35
CA ALA A 163 -6.21 0.93 10.27
C ALA A 163 -5.71 2.04 11.20
N SER A 164 -5.41 1.67 12.45
CA SER A 164 -4.91 2.59 13.46
C SER A 164 -3.42 2.84 13.26
N HIS A 165 -2.96 4.05 13.52
CA HIS A 165 -1.53 4.33 13.60
C HIS A 165 -0.99 3.93 14.97
N ILE A 166 0.18 3.31 15.01
CA ILE A 166 0.87 2.94 16.26
C ILE A 166 1.45 4.20 16.91
N LYS A 167 2.17 5.01 16.13
CA LYS A 167 2.56 6.38 16.47
C LYS A 167 1.58 7.36 15.85
N PRO A 168 1.02 8.31 16.62
CA PRO A 168 0.01 9.24 16.12
C PRO A 168 0.46 9.99 14.85
N TRP A 169 -0.50 10.21 13.94
CA TRP A 169 -0.28 10.92 12.68
C TRP A 169 0.38 12.30 12.85
N SER A 170 0.09 13.00 13.94
CA SER A 170 0.64 14.32 14.25
C SER A 170 2.08 14.30 14.78
N GLU A 171 2.58 13.15 15.24
CA GLU A 171 3.86 13.05 15.95
C GLU A 171 5.01 12.54 15.08
N ASP A 172 4.73 11.74 14.05
CA ASP A 172 5.77 11.14 13.19
C ASP A 172 5.41 11.30 11.71
N GLU A 173 5.67 12.50 11.17
CA GLU A 173 5.32 12.83 9.78
C GLU A 173 5.96 11.87 8.78
N SER A 174 7.21 11.47 9.03
CA SER A 174 7.97 10.56 8.17
C SER A 174 7.42 9.14 8.10
N ASN A 175 6.60 8.72 9.08
CA ASN A 175 6.05 7.37 9.16
C ASN A 175 4.52 7.31 9.02
N ARG A 176 3.88 8.39 8.59
CA ARG A 176 2.41 8.48 8.37
C ARG A 176 1.86 7.40 7.46
N LEU A 177 2.61 7.06 6.41
CA LEU A 177 2.23 6.04 5.42
C LEU A 177 3.09 4.78 5.50
N ASN A 178 3.97 4.67 6.51
CA ASN A 178 4.77 3.48 6.72
C ASN A 178 3.84 2.33 7.16
N PRO A 179 3.71 1.24 6.38
CA PRO A 179 2.84 0.12 6.75
C PRO A 179 3.16 -0.51 8.10
N SER A 180 4.42 -0.40 8.55
CA SER A 180 4.87 -0.92 9.86
C SER A 180 4.39 -0.06 11.03
N ASN A 181 3.94 1.17 10.76
CA ASN A 181 3.29 2.05 11.72
C ASN A 181 1.76 1.84 11.77
N GLY A 182 1.23 0.82 11.09
CA GLY A 182 -0.20 0.55 11.03
C GLY A 182 -0.59 -0.76 11.71
N ILE A 183 -1.68 -0.73 12.46
CA ILE A 183 -2.28 -1.91 13.08
C ILE A 183 -3.76 -2.03 12.70
N CYS A 184 -4.18 -3.23 12.29
CA CYS A 184 -5.57 -3.52 11.97
C CYS A 184 -6.34 -3.83 13.27
N LEU A 185 -7.21 -2.93 13.70
CA LEU A 185 -8.05 -3.09 14.90
C LEU A 185 -9.52 -3.10 14.54
N ASN A 186 -10.39 -3.50 15.47
CA ASN A 186 -11.80 -3.16 15.37
C ASN A 186 -12.04 -1.83 16.09
N ASN A 187 -13.21 -1.20 15.87
CA ASN A 187 -13.54 0.09 16.48
C ASN A 187 -13.38 0.14 18.02
N LEU A 188 -13.66 -0.95 18.73
CA LEU A 188 -13.53 -0.98 20.20
C LEU A 188 -12.07 -0.90 20.62
N TYR A 189 -11.21 -1.71 20.01
CA TYR A 189 -9.79 -1.77 20.35
C TYR A 189 -9.02 -0.56 19.84
N ASP A 190 -9.38 -0.04 18.67
CA ASP A 190 -8.89 1.25 18.15
C ASP A 190 -9.07 2.36 19.20
N ARG A 191 -10.31 2.55 19.68
CA ARG A 191 -10.59 3.55 20.72
C ARG A 191 -9.91 3.30 22.05
N ALA A 192 -9.71 2.04 22.43
CA ALA A 192 -8.99 1.69 23.64
C ALA A 192 -7.49 1.97 23.50
N PHE A 193 -6.91 1.69 22.32
CA PHE A 193 -5.51 1.92 21.99
C PHE A 193 -5.18 3.42 21.95
N ASP A 194 -5.99 4.20 21.22
CA ASP A 194 -5.85 5.67 21.12
C ASP A 194 -5.87 6.37 22.49
N ARG A 195 -6.62 5.80 23.45
CA ARG A 195 -6.74 6.34 24.81
C ARG A 195 -5.69 5.80 25.78
N GLY A 196 -4.75 4.98 25.30
CA GLY A 196 -3.73 4.35 26.14
C GLY A 196 -4.29 3.34 27.15
N LEU A 197 -5.52 2.85 26.97
CA LEU A 197 -6.13 1.83 27.84
C LEU A 197 -5.52 0.44 27.57
N ILE A 198 -5.03 0.23 26.35
CA ILE A 198 -4.29 -0.95 25.90
C ILE A 198 -3.07 -0.48 25.09
N GLY A 199 -1.94 -1.20 25.13
CA GLY A 199 -0.76 -0.79 24.35
C GLY A 199 0.54 -1.50 24.73
N ASN A 200 0.74 -1.76 26.03
CA ASN A 200 1.91 -2.46 26.56
C ASN A 200 1.90 -3.95 26.18
N GLY A 201 2.20 -4.28 24.92
CA GLY A 201 2.30 -5.66 24.40
C GLY A 201 1.67 -5.90 23.03
N ILE A 202 0.95 -4.93 22.47
CA ILE A 202 0.25 -5.08 21.17
C ILE A 202 1.22 -5.05 19.98
N SER A 203 2.42 -4.48 20.16
CA SER A 203 3.50 -4.48 19.16
C SER A 203 4.09 -5.87 18.87
N GLN A 204 3.74 -6.90 19.65
CA GLN A 204 4.23 -8.28 19.49
C GLN A 204 3.18 -9.25 18.93
N LEU A 205 1.97 -8.79 18.61
CA LEU A 205 0.94 -9.67 18.03
C LEU A 205 1.34 -10.03 16.59
N GLU A 206 1.61 -11.32 16.39
CA GLU A 206 2.11 -11.93 15.15
C GLU A 206 1.46 -11.33 13.88
N THR A 207 2.25 -10.54 13.16
CA THR A 207 1.92 -10.09 11.81
C THR A 207 2.03 -11.29 10.87
N GLY A 208 0.87 -11.84 10.52
CA GLY A 208 0.74 -12.92 9.55
C GLY A 208 0.94 -12.44 8.11
N GLY A 209 2.12 -11.91 7.77
CA GLY A 209 2.53 -11.64 6.39
C GLY A 209 2.94 -10.20 6.09
N SER A 210 4.14 -10.07 5.52
CA SER A 210 4.81 -8.91 4.89
C SER A 210 4.72 -7.55 5.61
N PHE A 211 5.89 -7.01 5.95
CA PHE A 211 6.16 -5.75 6.67
C PHE A 211 6.19 -5.85 8.21
N LEU A 212 7.09 -5.04 8.76
CA LEU A 212 7.99 -5.32 9.89
C LEU A 212 7.34 -5.24 11.28
N ALA A 213 7.58 -6.26 12.10
CA ALA A 213 8.08 -6.03 13.44
C ALA A 213 9.60 -5.81 13.31
N ASN A 214 10.13 -4.76 13.97
CA ASN A 214 11.54 -4.32 14.00
C ASN A 214 11.95 -3.28 12.95
N LEU A 215 11.38 -2.07 13.07
CA LEU A 215 12.17 -0.85 13.25
C LEU A 215 11.69 -0.16 14.53
#